data_AF-A0A158Q3X4-F1
#
_entry.id   AF-A0A158Q3X4-F1
#
_cell.length_a   1.000
_cell.length_b   1.000
_cell.length_c   1.000
_cell.angle_alpha   90.00
_cell.angle_beta   90.00
_cell.angle_gamma   90.00
#
_symmetry.space_group_name_H-M   'P 1'
#
loop_
_entity.id
_entity.type
_entity.pdbx_description
1 polymer ?
#
loop_
_entity_poly.entity_id
_entity_poly.type
_entity_poly.pdbx_seq_one_letter_code
_entity_poly.pdbx_strand_id
1 'polypeptide(L)'
;MGNRRKVILYVGPFLSASFLLIWFPWGVILKSVYIAELHLLCSLFVYNSFFSFIKMAWCALFAESTKEHSRVAATKYSQMAILLSVNIIAITELISAGLTNFVAFQRICVAIFVLCWLCFCITGSLNDNLANINPSQLSLNEDITNKTHVFKISKQIIFQSEFLLLVLTAFLHNCRSMAHLNFASISAELLIPANVMGKGSWSMSSFFAFCTLVPQILVAEFIDDDKKRFSRRKLSNVIFRKAMSSVIYSLETILVKSSTSITPVLIVYFLNQSGYKVCFFLKKILIGYSLINDD
;
A
#
# COMPACT_ATOMS: atom_id res chain seq x y z
N MET A 1 3.58 -23.57 -14.58
CA MET A 1 4.08 -22.28 -14.04
C MET A 1 3.74 -22.11 -12.53
N GLY A 2 3.95 -23.14 -11.69
CA GLY A 2 3.70 -23.10 -10.22
C GLY A 2 4.66 -22.22 -9.39
N ASN A 3 5.30 -21.23 -10.02
CA ASN A 3 6.35 -20.41 -9.40
C ASN A 3 5.83 -19.11 -8.77
N ARG A 4 4.60 -18.65 -9.06
CA ARG A 4 4.10 -17.35 -8.54
C ARG A 4 3.87 -17.35 -7.02
N ARG A 5 3.33 -18.45 -6.47
CA ARG A 5 3.20 -18.61 -5.00
C ARG A 5 4.55 -18.84 -4.33
N LYS A 6 5.48 -19.56 -4.98
CA LYS A 6 6.87 -19.67 -4.51
C LYS A 6 7.55 -18.31 -4.45
N VAL A 7 7.30 -17.42 -5.42
CA VAL A 7 7.75 -16.03 -5.37
C VAL A 7 7.21 -15.31 -4.13
N ILE A 8 5.92 -15.45 -3.81
CA ILE A 8 5.35 -14.86 -2.58
C ILE A 8 5.98 -15.48 -1.32
N LEU A 9 6.22 -16.80 -1.33
CA LEU A 9 6.85 -17.52 -0.21
C LEU A 9 8.30 -17.10 0.03
N TYR A 10 9.09 -16.91 -1.03
CA TYR A 10 10.50 -16.51 -0.91
C TYR A 10 10.65 -15.01 -0.67
N VAL A 11 9.89 -14.16 -1.37
CA VAL A 11 10.04 -12.70 -1.28
C VAL A 11 9.24 -12.09 -0.13
N GLY A 12 8.14 -12.70 0.30
CA GLY A 12 7.33 -12.28 1.45
C GLY A 12 8.16 -12.03 2.72
N PRO A 13 8.92 -13.03 3.19
CA PRO A 13 10.02 -12.89 4.13
C PRO A 13 10.87 -11.62 4.03
N PHE A 14 11.43 -11.36 2.85
CA PHE A 14 12.31 -10.22 2.61
C PHE A 14 11.55 -8.89 2.67
N LEU A 15 10.29 -8.85 2.23
CA LEU A 15 9.43 -7.67 2.42
C LEU A 15 9.21 -7.41 3.92
N SER A 16 8.83 -8.42 4.68
CA SER A 16 8.61 -8.25 6.12
C SER A 16 9.90 -7.79 6.82
N ALA A 17 11.05 -8.38 6.47
CA ALA A 17 12.35 -7.96 7.01
C ALA A 17 12.70 -6.51 6.61
N SER A 18 12.39 -6.10 5.38
CA SER A 18 12.64 -4.74 4.92
C SER A 18 11.83 -3.68 5.69
N PHE A 19 10.66 -4.04 6.21
CA PHE A 19 9.91 -3.16 7.11
C PHE A 19 10.65 -2.92 8.43
N LEU A 20 11.30 -3.96 8.99
CA LEU A 20 12.12 -3.81 10.19
C LEU A 20 13.36 -2.94 9.93
N LEU A 21 13.96 -3.02 8.73
CA LEU A 21 15.13 -2.19 8.39
C LEU A 21 14.88 -0.70 8.58
N ILE A 22 13.66 -0.21 8.34
CA ILE A 22 13.29 1.20 8.51
C ILE A 22 13.36 1.63 9.98
N TRP A 23 12.99 0.74 10.90
CA TRP A 23 12.77 1.08 12.32
C TRP A 23 13.89 0.64 13.25
N PHE A 24 14.78 -0.23 12.77
CA PHE A 24 15.94 -0.68 13.53
C PHE A 24 17.16 0.16 13.13
N PRO A 25 17.77 0.90 14.08
CA PRO A 25 18.96 1.69 13.78
C PRO A 25 20.10 0.77 13.35
N TRP A 26 20.78 1.11 12.25
CA TRP A 26 21.99 0.40 11.80
C TRP A 26 23.19 0.81 12.65
N GLY A 27 23.15 0.40 13.93
CA GLY A 27 24.23 0.52 14.89
C GLY A 27 24.45 1.93 15.48
N VAL A 28 25.34 1.96 16.46
CA VAL A 28 25.81 3.16 17.20
C VAL A 28 26.57 4.16 16.28
N ILE A 29 26.72 3.83 15.00
CA ILE A 29 27.47 4.59 13.96
C ILE A 29 26.68 5.83 13.47
N LEU A 30 25.44 6.01 13.93
CA LEU A 30 24.54 7.16 13.65
C LEU A 30 25.01 8.53 14.20
N LYS A 31 26.30 8.71 14.52
CA LYS A 31 26.82 10.05 14.85
C LYS A 31 26.81 11.00 13.65
N SER A 32 26.74 10.48 12.42
CA SER A 32 26.69 11.30 11.20
C SER A 32 25.28 11.30 10.59
N VAL A 33 24.70 12.50 10.46
CA VAL A 33 23.37 12.77 9.88
C VAL A 33 23.22 12.13 8.49
N TYR A 34 24.28 12.18 7.67
CA TYR A 34 24.27 11.63 6.31
C TYR A 34 24.05 10.11 6.27
N ILE A 35 24.57 9.38 7.26
CA ILE A 35 24.42 7.92 7.33
C ILE A 35 22.98 7.56 7.71
N ALA A 36 22.36 8.33 8.61
CA ALA A 36 20.96 8.14 9.00
C ALA A 36 20.02 8.35 7.80
N GLU A 37 20.25 9.42 7.03
CA GLU A 37 19.48 9.71 5.81
C GLU A 37 19.68 8.62 4.75
N LEU A 38 20.93 8.18 4.54
CA LEU A 38 21.24 7.10 3.60
C LEU A 38 20.58 5.78 4.01
N HIS A 39 20.56 5.48 5.32
CA HIS A 39 19.88 4.32 5.88
C HIS A 39 18.37 4.36 5.63
N LEU A 40 17.73 5.50 5.90
CA LEU A 40 16.30 5.69 5.62
C LEU A 40 16.00 5.56 4.13
N LEU A 41 16.81 6.19 3.28
CA LEU A 41 16.67 6.13 1.82
C LEU A 41 16.81 4.69 1.33
N CYS A 42 17.87 3.99 1.72
CA CYS A 42 18.11 2.60 1.34
C CYS A 42 16.98 1.69 1.80
N SER A 43 16.57 1.79 3.06
CA SER A 43 15.49 0.98 3.63
C SER A 43 14.15 1.22 2.92
N LEU A 44 13.84 2.49 2.60
CA LEU A 44 12.64 2.86 1.86
C LEU A 44 12.65 2.30 0.43
N PHE A 45 13.79 2.35 -0.27
CA PHE A 45 13.94 1.76 -1.61
C PHE A 45 13.78 0.23 -1.59
N VAL A 46 14.40 -0.44 -0.63
CA VAL A 46 14.32 -1.90 -0.47
C VAL A 46 12.86 -2.31 -0.18
N TYR A 47 12.22 -1.66 0.78
CA TYR A 47 10.82 -1.91 1.12
C TYR A 47 9.90 -1.68 -0.08
N ASN A 48 10.05 -0.54 -0.76
CA ASN A 48 9.23 -0.20 -1.93
C ASN A 48 9.41 -1.17 -3.10
N SER A 49 10.63 -1.69 -3.31
CA SER A 49 10.94 -2.67 -4.35
C SER A 49 10.21 -3.99 -4.08
N PHE A 50 10.41 -4.57 -2.90
CA PHE A 50 9.78 -5.85 -2.55
C PHE A 50 8.26 -5.76 -2.45
N PHE A 51 7.75 -4.63 -1.94
CA PHE A 51 6.31 -4.41 -1.85
C PHE A 51 5.64 -4.41 -3.23
N SER A 52 6.27 -3.78 -4.23
CA SER A 52 5.77 -3.80 -5.61
C SER A 52 5.75 -5.20 -6.19
N PHE A 53 6.83 -5.97 -5.94
CA PHE A 53 6.98 -7.30 -6.50
C PHE A 53 5.92 -8.27 -5.96
N ILE A 54 5.70 -8.27 -4.65
CA ILE A 54 4.66 -9.09 -4.03
C ILE A 54 3.27 -8.65 -4.47
N LYS A 55 3.03 -7.34 -4.59
CA LYS A 55 1.76 -6.85 -5.16
C LYS A 55 1.55 -7.38 -6.56
N MET A 56 2.53 -7.27 -7.47
CA MET A 56 2.39 -7.84 -8.82
C MET A 56 2.10 -9.34 -8.81
N ALA A 57 2.77 -10.10 -7.94
CA ALA A 57 2.50 -11.53 -7.77
C ALA A 57 1.08 -11.80 -7.25
N TRP A 58 0.60 -11.00 -6.30
CA TRP A 58 -0.76 -11.05 -5.77
C TRP A 58 -1.80 -10.75 -6.85
N CYS A 59 -1.58 -9.72 -7.67
CA CYS A 59 -2.46 -9.37 -8.80
C CYS A 59 -2.53 -10.49 -9.83
N ALA A 60 -1.38 -11.10 -10.14
CA ALA A 60 -1.30 -12.24 -11.05
C ALA A 60 -2.04 -13.47 -10.49
N LEU A 61 -1.89 -13.74 -9.18
CA LEU A 61 -2.60 -14.83 -8.49
C LEU A 61 -4.12 -14.60 -8.48
N PHE A 62 -4.54 -13.36 -8.28
CA PHE A 62 -5.95 -12.99 -8.31
C PHE A 62 -6.57 -13.16 -9.70
N ALA A 63 -5.81 -12.88 -10.76
CA ALA A 63 -6.22 -13.12 -12.14
C ALA A 63 -6.31 -14.62 -12.48
N GLU A 64 -5.45 -15.46 -11.88
CA GLU A 64 -5.49 -16.92 -12.04
C GLU A 64 -6.67 -17.57 -11.32
N SER A 65 -7.15 -17.00 -10.22
CA SER A 65 -8.34 -17.46 -9.51
C SER A 65 -9.59 -17.25 -10.39
N THR A 66 -9.87 -18.23 -11.26
CA THR A 66 -10.86 -18.14 -12.34
C THR A 66 -12.30 -18.18 -11.89
N LYS A 67 -12.59 -18.80 -10.73
CA LYS A 67 -13.96 -18.97 -10.25
C LYS A 67 -14.50 -17.61 -9.81
N GLU A 68 -15.54 -17.12 -10.49
CA GLU A 68 -16.17 -15.82 -10.20
C GLU A 68 -16.59 -15.70 -8.72
N HIS A 69 -17.13 -16.76 -8.15
CA HIS A 69 -17.46 -16.85 -6.72
C HIS A 69 -16.22 -16.71 -5.83
N SER A 70 -15.12 -17.39 -6.16
CA SER A 70 -13.88 -17.31 -5.40
C SER A 70 -13.22 -15.94 -5.52
N ARG A 71 -13.27 -15.30 -6.69
CA ARG A 71 -12.71 -13.95 -6.92
C ARG A 71 -13.43 -12.90 -6.08
N VAL A 72 -14.77 -12.93 -6.09
CA VAL A 72 -15.58 -11.99 -5.30
C VAL A 72 -15.38 -12.19 -3.80
N ALA A 73 -15.32 -13.45 -3.35
CA ALA A 73 -15.00 -13.75 -1.95
C ALA A 73 -13.58 -13.29 -1.58
N ALA A 74 -12.60 -13.53 -2.45
CA ALA A 74 -11.22 -13.09 -2.24
C ALA A 74 -11.11 -11.55 -2.14
N THR A 75 -11.84 -10.79 -2.96
CA THR A 75 -11.91 -9.33 -2.80
C THR A 75 -12.49 -8.93 -1.45
N LYS A 76 -13.59 -9.56 -1.01
CA LYS A 76 -14.19 -9.28 0.30
C LYS A 76 -13.21 -9.55 1.45
N TYR A 77 -12.57 -10.72 1.45
CA TYR A 77 -11.57 -11.05 2.47
C TYR A 77 -10.35 -10.12 2.42
N SER A 78 -9.90 -9.73 1.23
CA SER A 78 -8.82 -8.76 1.08
C SER A 78 -9.21 -7.38 1.64
N GLN A 79 -10.44 -6.91 1.44
CA GLN A 79 -10.92 -5.65 2.00
C GLN A 79 -11.06 -5.73 3.53
N MET A 80 -11.55 -6.85 4.07
CA MET A 80 -11.60 -7.07 5.51
C MET A 80 -10.20 -7.13 6.13
N ALA A 81 -9.23 -7.74 5.46
CA ALA A 81 -7.85 -7.77 5.90
C ALA A 81 -7.22 -6.36 5.89
N ILE A 82 -7.52 -5.54 4.88
CA ILE A 82 -7.10 -4.13 4.85
C ILE A 82 -7.71 -3.36 6.03
N LEU A 83 -9.02 -3.51 6.27
CA LEU A 83 -9.70 -2.87 7.39
C LEU A 83 -9.09 -3.26 8.74
N LEU A 84 -8.82 -4.55 8.93
CA LEU A 84 -8.16 -5.05 10.14
C LEU A 84 -6.73 -4.49 10.26
N SER A 85 -5.99 -4.43 9.16
CA SER A 85 -4.62 -3.92 9.15
C SER A 85 -4.55 -2.45 9.56
N VAL A 86 -5.56 -1.64 9.25
CA VAL A 86 -5.54 -0.19 9.50
C VAL A 86 -5.80 0.14 10.97
N ASN A 87 -6.51 -0.74 11.70
CA ASN A 87 -6.65 -0.64 13.15
C ASN A 87 -5.31 -0.77 13.89
N ILE A 88 -4.26 -1.33 13.25
CA ILE A 88 -2.94 -1.42 13.86
C ILE A 88 -2.38 -0.05 14.20
N ILE A 89 -2.72 1.00 13.44
CA ILE A 89 -2.23 2.36 13.67
C ILE A 89 -2.74 2.86 15.03
N ALA A 90 -4.04 2.68 15.30
CA ALA A 90 -4.67 3.08 16.56
C ALA A 90 -4.09 2.30 17.76
N ILE A 91 -3.92 0.98 17.60
CA ILE A 91 -3.29 0.13 18.63
C ILE A 91 -1.84 0.57 18.88
N THR A 92 -1.10 0.86 17.82
CA THR A 92 0.30 1.27 17.92
C THR A 92 0.42 2.61 18.63
N GLU A 93 -0.43 3.57 18.31
CA GLU A 93 -0.48 4.86 18.99
C GLU A 93 -0.76 4.72 20.49
N LEU A 94 -1.72 3.86 20.86
CA LEU A 94 -2.10 3.61 22.24
C LEU A 94 -0.95 2.98 23.05
N ILE A 95 -0.34 1.92 22.52
CA ILE A 95 0.71 1.16 23.24
C ILE A 95 2.04 1.91 23.22
N SER A 96 2.37 2.57 22.10
CA SER A 96 3.61 3.33 21.97
C SER A 96 3.56 4.69 22.66
N ALA A 97 2.37 5.10 23.15
CA ALA A 97 2.09 6.43 23.65
C ALA A 97 2.65 7.53 22.72
N GLY A 98 2.32 7.42 21.43
CA GLY A 98 2.80 8.34 20.40
C GLY A 98 4.32 8.35 20.21
N LEU A 99 4.93 7.17 20.08
CA LEU A 99 6.39 6.97 19.89
C LEU A 99 7.27 7.38 21.09
N THR A 100 6.70 7.68 22.25
CA THR A 100 7.49 7.96 23.46
C THR A 100 8.27 6.73 23.94
N ASN A 101 7.66 5.56 23.88
CA ASN A 101 8.32 4.27 24.15
C ASN A 101 8.77 3.61 22.85
N PHE A 102 9.91 4.03 22.30
CA PHE A 102 10.43 3.48 21.04
C PHE A 102 10.64 1.96 21.09
N VAL A 103 11.05 1.41 22.24
CA VAL A 103 11.19 -0.05 22.41
C VAL A 103 9.85 -0.77 22.30
N ALA A 104 8.77 -0.20 22.84
CA ALA A 104 7.43 -0.79 22.71
C ALA A 104 6.97 -0.80 21.26
N PHE A 105 7.23 0.29 20.53
CA PHE A 105 6.99 0.39 19.09
C PHE A 105 7.77 -0.67 18.31
N GLN A 106 9.08 -0.83 18.57
CA GLN A 106 9.90 -1.86 17.93
C GLN A 106 9.37 -3.28 18.19
N ARG A 107 8.89 -3.57 19.41
CA ARG A 107 8.26 -4.88 19.72
C ARG A 107 7.00 -5.11 18.88
N ILE A 108 6.17 -4.09 18.67
CA ILE A 108 5.00 -4.17 17.79
C ILE A 108 5.44 -4.44 16.34
N CYS A 109 6.47 -3.75 15.85
CA CYS A 109 7.00 -4.00 14.51
C CYS A 109 7.48 -5.44 14.34
N VAL A 110 8.17 -6.01 15.35
CA VAL A 110 8.59 -7.42 15.35
C VAL A 110 7.39 -8.37 15.36
N ALA A 111 6.35 -8.08 16.15
CA ALA A 111 5.12 -8.87 16.15
C ALA A 111 4.42 -8.85 14.79
N ILE A 112 4.32 -7.68 14.15
CA ILE A 112 3.79 -7.53 12.79
C ILE A 112 4.64 -8.29 11.78
N PHE A 113 5.97 -8.22 11.91
CA PHE A 113 6.89 -9.00 11.07
C PHE A 113 6.58 -10.50 11.15
N VAL A 114 6.47 -11.07 12.36
CA VAL A 114 6.16 -12.49 12.55
C VAL A 114 4.78 -12.83 11.97
N LEU A 115 3.78 -11.98 12.21
CA LEU A 115 2.44 -12.18 11.67
C LEU A 115 2.45 -12.19 10.13
N CYS A 116 3.10 -11.21 9.50
CA CYS A 116 3.24 -11.13 8.05
C CYS A 116 4.02 -12.33 7.50
N TRP A 117 5.10 -12.72 8.15
CA TRP A 117 5.88 -13.90 7.79
C TRP A 117 4.99 -15.15 7.77
N LEU A 118 4.24 -15.40 8.84
CA LEU A 118 3.31 -16.51 8.93
C LEU A 118 2.23 -16.43 7.84
N CYS A 119 1.64 -15.26 7.60
CA CYS A 119 0.67 -15.06 6.53
C CYS A 119 1.24 -15.37 5.15
N PHE A 120 2.49 -14.96 4.86
CA PHE A 120 3.15 -15.28 3.60
C PHE A 120 3.51 -16.77 3.48
N CYS A 121 3.94 -17.40 4.58
CA CYS A 121 4.19 -18.83 4.62
C CYS A 121 2.92 -19.64 4.36
N ILE A 122 1.81 -19.30 5.01
CA ILE A 122 0.51 -19.96 4.79
C ILE A 122 0.04 -19.75 3.35
N THR A 123 0.13 -18.52 2.84
CA THR A 123 -0.27 -18.19 1.46
C THR A 123 0.56 -18.96 0.44
N GLY A 124 1.87 -19.09 0.68
CA GLY A 124 2.79 -19.85 -0.16
C GLY A 124 2.61 -21.36 -0.07
N SER A 125 2.22 -21.87 1.11
CA SER A 125 2.04 -23.30 1.38
C SER A 125 0.67 -23.85 0.96
N LEU A 126 -0.32 -22.99 0.70
CA LEU A 126 -1.66 -23.45 0.32
C LEU A 126 -1.59 -24.19 -1.03
N ASN A 127 -1.92 -25.49 -1.01
CA ASN A 127 -1.54 -26.50 -1.99
C ASN A 127 -2.05 -26.26 -3.43
N ASP A 128 -1.26 -26.72 -4.41
CA ASP A 128 -1.39 -26.58 -5.87
C ASP A 128 -2.55 -27.40 -6.50
N ASN A 129 -3.63 -27.69 -5.76
CA ASN A 129 -4.76 -28.45 -6.29
C ASN A 129 -5.48 -27.75 -7.46
N LEU A 130 -5.16 -26.48 -7.74
CA LEU A 130 -5.64 -25.73 -8.91
C LEU A 130 -4.68 -25.80 -10.12
N ALA A 131 -3.42 -26.19 -9.93
CA ALA A 131 -2.39 -26.17 -10.97
C ALA A 131 -2.37 -27.43 -11.87
N ASN A 132 -3.14 -28.46 -11.53
CA ASN A 132 -3.30 -29.66 -12.37
C ASN A 132 -4.26 -29.49 -13.56
N ILE A 133 -4.64 -28.25 -13.91
CA ILE A 133 -5.25 -28.00 -15.23
C ILE A 133 -4.11 -28.01 -16.26
N ASN A 134 -3.84 -29.22 -16.77
CA ASN A 134 -3.04 -29.62 -17.92
C ASN A 134 -2.26 -28.51 -18.66
N PRO A 135 -0.92 -28.43 -18.51
CA PRO A 135 -0.06 -27.59 -19.34
C PRO A 135 0.20 -28.14 -20.77
N SER A 136 -0.46 -29.22 -21.19
CA SER A 136 -0.15 -29.95 -22.43
C SER A 136 -0.71 -29.36 -23.73
N GLN A 137 -1.19 -28.11 -23.76
CA GLN A 137 -1.66 -27.47 -25.00
C GLN A 137 -0.98 -26.14 -25.38
N LEU A 138 0.13 -25.74 -24.75
CA LEU A 138 0.74 -24.42 -25.05
C LEU A 138 2.26 -24.40 -25.27
N SER A 139 2.87 -25.53 -25.62
CA SER A 139 4.31 -25.61 -25.87
C SER A 139 4.60 -25.98 -27.33
N LEU A 140 4.99 -24.99 -28.16
CA LEU A 140 6.27 -24.96 -28.90
C LEU A 140 6.32 -24.01 -30.12
N ASN A 141 5.24 -23.31 -30.53
CA ASN A 141 5.27 -22.49 -31.77
C ASN A 141 4.95 -20.99 -31.65
N GLU A 142 4.87 -20.37 -30.46
CA GLU A 142 4.46 -18.96 -30.32
C GLU A 142 5.55 -17.96 -29.86
N ASP A 143 6.82 -18.31 -29.70
CA ASP A 143 7.80 -17.40 -29.05
C ASP A 143 8.09 -16.08 -29.79
N ILE A 144 8.00 -16.05 -31.12
CA ILE A 144 8.27 -14.82 -31.92
C ILE A 144 6.99 -14.02 -32.18
N THR A 145 5.87 -14.70 -32.43
CA THR A 145 4.53 -14.09 -32.59
C THR A 145 4.04 -13.47 -31.28
N ASN A 146 4.45 -14.01 -30.13
CA ASN A 146 4.00 -13.55 -28.83
C ASN A 146 4.51 -12.18 -28.43
N LYS A 147 5.73 -11.75 -28.79
CA LYS A 147 6.20 -10.43 -28.33
C LYS A 147 5.37 -9.28 -28.94
N THR A 148 5.09 -9.36 -30.24
CA THR A 148 4.25 -8.37 -30.93
C THR A 148 2.79 -8.50 -30.51
N HIS A 149 2.29 -9.73 -30.34
CA HIS A 149 0.92 -9.99 -29.88
C HIS A 149 0.67 -9.53 -28.43
N VAL A 150 1.57 -9.86 -27.49
CA VAL A 150 1.52 -9.41 -26.10
C VAL A 150 1.65 -7.89 -26.02
N PHE A 151 2.53 -7.27 -26.82
CA PHE A 151 2.62 -5.81 -26.87
C PHE A 151 1.34 -5.18 -27.43
N LYS A 152 0.76 -5.75 -28.50
CA LYS A 152 -0.50 -5.27 -29.09
C LYS A 152 -1.67 -5.41 -28.11
N ILE A 153 -1.77 -6.54 -27.39
CA ILE A 153 -2.76 -6.76 -26.34
C ILE A 153 -2.55 -5.79 -25.18
N SER A 154 -1.32 -5.63 -24.71
CA SER A 154 -0.99 -4.71 -23.61
C SER A 154 -1.33 -3.27 -23.99
N LYS A 155 -0.98 -2.86 -25.20
CA LYS A 155 -1.36 -1.56 -25.76
C LYS A 155 -2.88 -1.41 -25.82
N GLN A 156 -3.59 -2.41 -26.36
CA GLN A 156 -5.04 -2.38 -26.42
C GLN A 156 -5.64 -2.21 -25.03
N ILE A 157 -5.20 -2.98 -24.03
CA ILE A 157 -5.67 -2.89 -22.64
C ILE A 157 -5.47 -1.49 -22.05
N ILE A 158 -4.26 -0.93 -22.19
CA ILE A 158 -3.94 0.40 -21.65
C ILE A 158 -4.82 1.50 -22.26
N PHE A 159 -5.16 1.38 -23.54
CA PHE A 159 -6.00 2.36 -24.24
C PHE A 159 -7.51 2.11 -24.14
N GLN A 160 -7.97 1.12 -23.36
CA GLN A 160 -9.40 0.93 -23.15
C GLN A 160 -9.96 2.02 -22.23
N SER A 161 -11.05 2.68 -22.65
CA SER A 161 -11.66 3.77 -21.88
C SER A 161 -12.14 3.30 -20.50
N GLU A 162 -12.78 2.14 -20.41
CA GLU A 162 -13.22 1.56 -19.13
C GLU A 162 -12.04 1.27 -18.19
N PHE A 163 -10.92 0.79 -18.75
CA PHE A 163 -9.69 0.54 -18.01
C PHE A 163 -9.10 1.85 -17.49
N LEU A 164 -8.93 2.83 -18.37
CA LEU A 164 -8.37 4.13 -18.05
C LEU A 164 -9.21 4.83 -16.97
N LEU A 165 -10.54 4.78 -17.08
CA LEU A 165 -11.46 5.35 -16.11
C LEU A 165 -11.32 4.68 -14.74
N LEU A 166 -11.21 3.35 -14.69
CA LEU A 166 -11.02 2.62 -13.43
C LEU A 166 -9.68 2.96 -12.79
N VAL A 167 -8.60 2.96 -13.58
CA VAL A 167 -7.25 3.29 -13.14
C VAL A 167 -7.16 4.75 -12.66
N LEU A 168 -7.80 5.68 -13.38
CA LEU A 168 -7.90 7.08 -12.98
C LEU A 168 -8.71 7.25 -11.70
N THR A 169 -9.84 6.54 -11.57
CA THR A 169 -10.67 6.55 -10.35
C THR A 169 -9.87 6.03 -9.16
N ALA A 170 -9.10 4.95 -9.33
CA ALA A 170 -8.20 4.42 -8.30
C ALA A 170 -7.08 5.42 -7.97
N PHE A 171 -6.48 6.08 -8.95
CA PHE A 171 -5.48 7.14 -8.71
C PHE A 171 -6.06 8.31 -7.93
N LEU A 172 -7.19 8.86 -8.37
CA LEU A 172 -7.87 9.97 -7.67
C LEU A 172 -8.29 9.56 -6.26
N HIS A 173 -8.78 8.34 -6.10
CA HIS A 173 -9.12 7.78 -4.80
C HIS A 173 -7.91 7.72 -3.87
N ASN A 174 -6.79 7.15 -4.34
CA ASN A 174 -5.58 7.02 -3.55
C ASN A 174 -4.93 8.37 -3.25
N CYS A 175 -4.91 9.28 -4.22
CA CYS A 175 -4.46 10.66 -4.03
C CYS A 175 -5.30 11.38 -2.97
N ARG A 176 -6.64 11.28 -3.07
CA ARG A 176 -7.57 11.87 -2.11
C ARG A 176 -7.39 11.28 -0.72
N SER A 177 -7.35 9.96 -0.58
CA SER A 177 -7.23 9.28 0.72
C SER A 177 -5.90 9.61 1.39
N MET A 178 -4.80 9.62 0.62
CA MET A 178 -3.50 10.05 1.14
C MET A 178 -3.53 11.54 1.53
N ALA A 179 -4.21 12.39 0.74
CA ALA A 179 -4.29 13.82 1.01
C ALA A 179 -5.01 14.10 2.32
N HIS A 180 -6.15 13.43 2.54
CA HIS A 180 -6.91 13.55 3.77
C HIS A 180 -6.13 13.00 4.97
N LEU A 181 -5.43 11.87 4.82
CA LEU A 181 -4.65 11.30 5.93
C LEU A 181 -3.49 12.21 6.32
N ASN A 182 -2.74 12.73 5.34
CA ASN A 182 -1.64 13.67 5.60
C ASN A 182 -2.16 14.99 6.17
N PHE A 183 -3.25 15.53 5.62
CA PHE A 183 -3.88 16.74 6.13
C PHE A 183 -4.38 16.54 7.56
N ALA A 184 -5.04 15.41 7.86
CA ALA A 184 -5.51 15.07 9.20
C ALA A 184 -4.34 14.89 10.17
N SER A 185 -3.24 14.26 9.75
CA SER A 185 -2.02 14.12 10.57
C SER A 185 -1.43 15.49 10.93
N ILE A 186 -1.29 16.39 9.96
CA ILE A 186 -0.73 17.74 10.19
C ILE A 186 -1.70 18.58 11.03
N SER A 187 -2.99 18.53 10.70
CA SER A 187 -4.04 19.27 11.40
C SER A 187 -4.18 18.78 12.84
N ALA A 188 -4.11 17.48 13.09
CA ALA A 188 -4.14 16.94 14.44
C ALA A 188 -2.97 17.46 15.27
N GLU A 189 -1.76 17.50 14.70
CA GLU A 189 -0.59 18.03 15.40
C GLU A 189 -0.68 19.54 15.67
N LEU A 190 -1.31 20.30 14.77
CA LEU A 190 -1.39 21.77 14.86
C LEU A 190 -2.60 22.27 15.67
N LEU A 191 -3.78 21.68 15.47
CA LEU A 191 -5.05 22.11 16.07
C LEU A 191 -5.33 21.46 17.43
N ILE A 192 -4.73 20.30 17.72
CA ILE A 192 -4.93 19.59 18.99
C ILE A 192 -3.70 19.83 19.86
N PRO A 193 -3.67 20.90 20.67
CA PRO A 193 -2.61 21.07 21.65
C PRO A 193 -2.61 19.90 22.63
N ALA A 194 -1.41 19.50 23.08
CA ALA A 194 -1.19 18.33 23.92
C ALA A 194 -1.94 18.37 25.28
N ASN A 195 -2.52 19.52 25.63
CA ASN A 195 -3.37 19.70 26.81
C ASN A 195 -4.80 19.16 26.65
N VAL A 196 -5.35 19.07 25.43
CA VAL A 196 -6.72 18.56 25.19
C VAL A 196 -6.72 17.07 24.83
N MET A 197 -5.76 16.62 24.01
CA MET A 197 -5.49 15.19 23.81
C MET A 197 -4.00 14.92 23.97
N GLY A 198 -3.61 14.33 25.10
CA GLY A 198 -2.25 13.83 25.29
C GLY A 198 -1.93 12.69 24.31
N LYS A 199 -0.67 12.64 23.84
CA LYS A 199 -0.14 11.51 23.06
C LYS A 199 -0.33 10.21 23.84
N GLY A 200 -0.78 9.14 23.18
CA GLY A 200 -1.14 7.87 23.85
C GLY A 200 -2.49 7.86 24.58
N SER A 201 -3.26 8.95 24.59
CA SER A 201 -4.62 8.92 25.12
C SER A 201 -5.56 8.12 24.22
N TRP A 202 -6.53 7.44 24.82
CA TRP A 202 -7.60 6.72 24.12
C TRP A 202 -8.35 7.60 23.11
N SER A 203 -8.48 8.89 23.39
CA SER A 203 -9.13 9.86 22.50
C SER A 203 -8.35 10.06 21.19
N MET A 204 -7.03 10.16 21.26
CA MET A 204 -6.17 10.37 20.10
C MET A 204 -6.14 9.11 19.21
N SER A 205 -5.98 7.94 19.82
CA SER A 205 -6.08 6.65 19.12
C SER A 205 -7.45 6.46 18.43
N SER A 206 -8.55 6.83 19.12
CA SER A 206 -9.89 6.79 18.55
C SER A 206 -10.04 7.75 17.37
N PHE A 207 -9.48 8.97 17.46
CA PHE A 207 -9.49 9.93 16.36
C PHE A 207 -8.79 9.37 15.11
N PHE A 208 -7.59 8.79 15.26
CA PHE A 208 -6.90 8.13 14.14
C PHE A 208 -7.68 6.92 13.62
N ALA A 209 -8.30 6.12 14.49
CA ALA A 209 -9.18 5.04 14.07
C ALA A 209 -10.36 5.56 13.23
N PHE A 210 -11.05 6.62 13.67
CA PHE A 210 -12.15 7.21 12.92
C PHE A 210 -11.69 7.77 11.57
N CYS A 211 -10.60 8.55 11.55
CA CYS A 211 -10.06 9.12 10.31
C CYS A 211 -9.65 8.05 9.29
N THR A 212 -9.24 6.88 9.76
CA THR A 212 -8.77 5.79 8.89
C THR A 212 -9.88 4.80 8.50
N LEU A 213 -10.83 4.51 9.40
CA LEU A 213 -11.92 3.56 9.17
C LEU A 213 -13.06 4.15 8.32
N VAL A 214 -13.42 5.43 8.52
CA VAL A 214 -14.56 6.04 7.81
C VAL A 214 -14.38 5.98 6.28
N PRO A 215 -13.23 6.35 5.70
CA PRO A 215 -13.03 6.21 4.25
C PRO A 215 -13.12 4.76 3.77
N GLN A 216 -12.65 3.79 4.56
CA GLN A 216 -12.63 2.39 4.18
C GLN A 216 -14.00 1.74 4.21
N ILE A 217 -14.83 2.08 5.20
CA ILE A 217 -16.22 1.63 5.29
C ILE A 217 -17.00 2.17 4.09
N LEU A 218 -16.86 3.46 3.80
CA LEU A 218 -17.50 4.07 2.63
C LEU A 218 -17.12 3.35 1.34
N VAL A 219 -15.83 3.03 1.16
CA VAL A 219 -15.36 2.27 -0.02
C VAL A 219 -15.94 0.86 -0.06
N ALA A 220 -15.99 0.15 1.07
CA ALA A 220 -16.56 -1.18 1.14
C ALA A 220 -18.06 -1.18 0.77
N GLU A 221 -18.81 -0.16 1.19
CA GLU A 221 -20.22 0.03 0.83
C GLU A 221 -20.39 0.37 -0.66
N PHE A 222 -19.60 1.30 -1.20
CA PHE A 222 -19.63 1.64 -2.63
C PHE A 222 -19.34 0.43 -3.52
N ILE A 223 -18.38 -0.42 -3.13
CA ILE A 223 -18.06 -1.65 -3.87
C ILE A 223 -19.22 -2.64 -3.82
N ASP A 224 -19.93 -2.77 -2.70
CA ASP A 224 -21.09 -3.66 -2.61
C ASP A 224 -22.27 -3.16 -3.46
N ASP A 225 -22.47 -1.83 -3.53
CA ASP A 225 -23.51 -1.23 -4.38
C ASP A 225 -23.22 -1.36 -5.88
N ASP A 226 -21.97 -1.10 -6.30
CA ASP A 226 -21.58 -1.26 -7.71
C ASP A 226 -21.70 -2.71 -8.18
N LYS A 227 -21.37 -3.68 -7.31
CA LYS A 227 -21.56 -5.11 -7.58
C LYS A 227 -23.03 -5.46 -7.84
N LYS A 228 -23.98 -4.89 -7.09
CA LYS A 228 -25.42 -5.10 -7.30
C LYS A 228 -25.86 -4.59 -8.69
N ARG A 229 -25.24 -3.52 -9.19
CA ARG A 229 -25.52 -2.96 -10.53
C ARG A 229 -24.90 -3.80 -11.67
N PHE A 230 -23.68 -4.31 -11.52
CA PHE A 230 -22.94 -4.96 -12.62
C PHE A 230 -23.26 -6.44 -12.89
N SER A 231 -23.96 -7.15 -11.99
CA SER A 231 -24.29 -8.58 -12.16
C SER A 231 -25.15 -8.91 -13.41
N ARG A 232 -25.61 -7.91 -14.18
CA ARG A 232 -26.46 -8.12 -15.37
C ARG A 232 -25.73 -8.30 -16.71
N ARG A 233 -24.40 -8.05 -16.82
CA ARG A 233 -23.66 -8.17 -18.11
C ARG A 233 -22.61 -9.30 -18.05
N LYS A 234 -23.05 -10.55 -17.91
CA LYS A 234 -22.27 -11.81 -17.95
C LYS A 234 -22.31 -12.35 -19.39
N LEU A 235 -21.25 -12.68 -20.13
CA LEU A 235 -20.42 -13.88 -19.92
C LEU A 235 -19.15 -13.92 -20.83
N SER A 236 -19.03 -13.10 -21.88
CA SER A 236 -17.90 -13.17 -22.85
C SER A 236 -16.56 -12.60 -22.34
N ASN A 237 -16.58 -11.82 -21.25
CA ASN A 237 -15.44 -11.01 -20.80
C ASN A 237 -14.44 -11.73 -19.86
N VAL A 238 -14.49 -13.06 -19.70
CA VAL A 238 -13.75 -13.75 -18.62
C VAL A 238 -12.22 -13.68 -18.82
N ILE A 239 -11.71 -13.96 -20.02
CA ILE A 239 -10.26 -13.94 -20.29
C ILE A 239 -9.73 -12.49 -20.30
N PHE A 240 -10.46 -11.58 -20.94
CA PHE A 240 -10.15 -10.15 -20.97
C PHE A 240 -10.11 -9.55 -19.55
N ARG A 241 -11.06 -9.91 -18.68
CA ARG A 241 -11.08 -9.49 -17.26
C ARG A 241 -9.86 -9.97 -16.47
N LYS A 242 -9.27 -11.12 -16.79
CA LYS A 242 -8.05 -11.60 -16.12
C LYS A 242 -6.85 -10.70 -16.43
N ALA A 243 -6.62 -10.43 -17.71
CA ALA A 243 -5.55 -9.53 -18.15
C ALA A 243 -5.77 -8.14 -17.55
N MET A 244 -6.99 -7.61 -17.66
CA MET A 244 -7.37 -6.32 -17.10
C MET A 244 -7.14 -6.26 -15.60
N SER A 245 -7.59 -7.22 -14.80
CA SER A 245 -7.41 -7.16 -13.34
C SER A 245 -5.94 -7.09 -12.94
N SER A 246 -5.07 -7.92 -13.54
CA SER A 246 -3.64 -7.86 -13.26
C SER A 246 -3.01 -6.53 -13.67
N VAL A 247 -3.38 -6.00 -14.84
CA VAL A 247 -2.86 -4.73 -15.36
C VAL A 247 -3.39 -3.56 -14.54
N ILE A 248 -4.69 -3.56 -14.18
CA ILE A 248 -5.35 -2.56 -13.33
C ILE A 248 -4.60 -2.48 -12.01
N TYR A 249 -4.41 -3.60 -11.33
CA TYR A 249 -3.78 -3.58 -10.01
C TYR A 249 -2.27 -3.28 -10.09
N SER A 250 -1.59 -3.67 -11.18
CA SER A 250 -0.19 -3.29 -11.40
C SER A 250 -0.03 -1.79 -11.67
N LEU A 251 -0.92 -1.20 -12.49
CA LEU A 251 -0.95 0.22 -12.76
C LEU A 251 -1.45 1.00 -11.55
N GLU A 252 -2.41 0.47 -10.80
CA GLU A 252 -2.80 1.00 -9.49
C GLU A 252 -1.58 1.02 -8.57
N THR A 253 -0.72 0.00 -8.56
CA THR A 253 0.49 0.03 -7.72
C THR A 253 1.45 1.14 -8.16
N ILE A 254 1.63 1.36 -9.47
CA ILE A 254 2.46 2.47 -10.00
C ILE A 254 1.82 3.82 -9.68
N LEU A 255 0.51 3.94 -9.87
CA LEU A 255 -0.24 5.18 -9.71
C LEU A 255 -0.46 5.55 -8.26
N VAL A 256 -0.78 4.60 -7.38
CA VAL A 256 -0.80 4.78 -5.92
C VAL A 256 0.51 5.38 -5.46
N LYS A 257 1.65 4.84 -5.94
CA LYS A 257 2.97 5.35 -5.58
C LYS A 257 3.17 6.79 -6.04
N SER A 258 2.86 7.08 -7.31
CA SER A 258 2.89 8.45 -7.83
C SER A 258 1.97 9.38 -7.04
N SER A 259 0.75 8.96 -6.71
CA SER A 259 -0.18 9.72 -5.87
C SER A 259 0.44 10.02 -4.51
N THR A 260 0.92 9.00 -3.80
CA THR A 260 1.48 9.16 -2.46
C THR A 260 2.70 10.08 -2.43
N SER A 261 3.49 10.13 -3.51
CA SER A 261 4.63 11.05 -3.64
C SER A 261 4.22 12.49 -3.99
N ILE A 262 3.16 12.67 -4.78
CA ILE A 262 2.70 13.99 -5.25
C ILE A 262 1.82 14.67 -4.18
N THR A 263 1.07 13.90 -3.40
CA THR A 263 0.11 14.40 -2.41
C THR A 263 0.71 15.42 -1.42
N PRO A 264 1.86 15.19 -0.76
CA PRO A 264 2.44 16.17 0.16
C PRO A 264 2.74 17.51 -0.53
N VAL A 265 3.24 17.46 -1.77
CA VAL A 265 3.54 18.65 -2.58
C VAL A 265 2.27 19.43 -2.90
N LEU A 266 1.19 18.74 -3.29
CA LEU A 266 -0.10 19.38 -3.54
C LEU A 266 -0.70 20.02 -2.29
N ILE A 267 -0.61 19.35 -1.13
CA ILE A 267 -1.09 19.92 0.14
C ILE A 267 -0.32 21.19 0.48
N VAL A 268 1.01 21.17 0.42
CA VAL A 268 1.84 22.35 0.70
C VAL A 268 1.53 23.47 -0.29
N TYR A 269 1.34 23.15 -1.56
CA TYR A 269 0.95 24.11 -2.59
C TYR A 269 -0.41 24.76 -2.26
N PHE A 270 -1.43 23.98 -1.93
CA PHE A 270 -2.76 24.50 -1.55
C PHE A 270 -2.72 25.32 -0.26
N LEU A 271 -2.00 24.85 0.77
CA LEU A 271 -1.84 25.60 2.03
C LEU A 271 -1.15 26.95 1.80
N ASN A 272 -0.11 26.98 0.95
CA ASN A 272 0.57 28.22 0.58
C ASN A 272 -0.36 29.19 -0.15
N GLN A 273 -1.22 28.69 -1.06
CA GLN A 273 -2.24 29.53 -1.70
C GLN A 273 -3.30 30.04 -0.72
N SER A 274 -3.69 29.26 0.29
CA SER A 274 -4.64 29.68 1.33
C SER A 274 -4.07 30.70 2.33
N GLY A 275 -2.88 31.27 2.07
CA GLY A 275 -2.29 32.31 2.92
C GLY A 275 -1.56 31.78 4.16
N TYR A 276 -1.46 30.45 4.33
CA TYR A 276 -0.50 29.87 5.26
C TYR A 276 0.88 30.01 4.63
N LYS A 277 1.48 31.20 4.79
CA LYS A 277 2.88 31.45 4.43
C LYS A 277 3.71 30.26 4.91
N VAL A 278 4.68 29.87 4.09
CA VAL A 278 5.73 28.83 4.25
C VAL A 278 6.62 29.03 5.50
N CYS A 279 6.05 29.54 6.60
CA CYS A 279 6.71 30.00 7.79
C CYS A 279 6.79 28.92 8.88
N PHE A 280 6.29 27.69 8.66
CA PHE A 280 6.41 26.63 9.66
C PHE A 280 7.32 25.48 9.22
N PHE A 281 7.09 24.85 8.05
CA PHE A 281 7.91 23.70 7.65
C PHE A 281 9.35 24.11 7.29
N LEU A 282 9.51 25.18 6.50
CA LEU A 282 10.84 25.72 6.18
C LEU A 282 11.48 26.41 7.38
N LYS A 283 10.70 27.08 8.25
CA LYS A 283 11.25 27.72 9.45
C LYS A 283 11.67 26.71 10.52
N LYS A 284 11.00 25.57 10.67
CA LYS A 284 11.43 24.51 11.61
C LYS A 284 12.65 23.76 11.08
N ILE A 285 12.77 23.58 9.76
CA ILE A 285 14.00 23.06 9.12
C ILE A 285 15.14 24.08 9.26
N LEU A 286 14.90 25.38 9.06
CA LEU A 286 15.91 26.43 9.24
C LEU A 286 16.29 26.66 10.71
N ILE A 287 15.34 26.63 11.64
CA ILE A 287 15.60 26.78 13.09
C ILE A 287 16.34 25.55 13.61
N GLY A 288 16.00 24.35 13.12
CA GLY A 288 16.80 23.15 13.38
C GLY A 288 18.24 23.27 12.89
N TYR A 289 18.48 24.02 11.80
CA TYR A 289 19.82 24.30 11.29
C TYR A 289 20.54 25.45 12.03
N SER A 290 19.81 26.47 12.50
CA SER A 290 20.40 27.60 13.24
C SER A 290 20.83 27.20 14.65
N LEU A 291 20.07 26.31 15.31
CA LEU A 291 20.44 25.78 16.64
C LEU A 291 21.63 24.81 16.60
N ILE A 292 22.05 24.35 15.41
CA ILE A 292 23.22 23.48 15.25
C ILE A 292 24.51 24.27 14.99
N ASN A 293 24.41 25.57 14.65
CA ASN A 293 25.57 26.40 14.33
C ASN A 293 25.90 27.47 15.40
N ASP A 294 25.12 27.57 16.47
CA ASP A 294 25.38 28.52 17.57
C ASP A 294 25.88 27.84 18.87
N ASP A 295 26.29 26.56 18.81
CA ASP A 295 27.09 25.86 19.83
C ASP A 295 28.43 25.39 19.22
#